data_AF-A0A4R2RD63-F1
#
_entry.id   AF-A0A4R2RD63-F1
#
_cell.length_a   1.000
_cell.length_b   1.000
_cell.length_c   1.000
_cell.angle_alpha   90.00
_cell.angle_beta   90.00
_cell.angle_gamma   90.00
#
_symmetry.space_group_name_H-M   'P 1'
#
loop_
_entity.id
_entity.type
_entity.pdbx_description
1 polymer ?
#
loop_
_entity_poly.entity_id
_entity_poly.type
_entity_poly.pdbx_seq_one_letter_code
_entity_poly.pdbx_strand_id
1 'polypeptide(L)' 'MPSWLRNQLTRAFRDKDKRSIVMLNRVFYKYQHNLRQEEAAEEAE' A
#
# COMPACT_ATOMS: atom_id res chain seq x y z
N MET A 1 -6.29 -2.60 2.00
CA MET A 1 -5.09 -2.86 1.17
C MET A 1 -5.52 -3.62 -0.08
N PRO A 2 -5.09 -3.20 -1.29
CA PRO A 2 -5.41 -3.91 -2.52
C PRO A 2 -4.96 -5.38 -2.48
N SER A 3 -5.73 -6.27 -3.12
CA SER A 3 -5.46 -7.71 -3.13
C SER A 3 -4.09 -8.06 -3.69
N TRP A 4 -3.66 -7.37 -4.75
CA TRP A 4 -2.34 -7.56 -5.35
C TRP A 4 -1.19 -7.24 -4.36
N LEU A 5 -1.34 -6.17 -3.57
CA LEU A 5 -0.31 -5.71 -2.63
C LEU A 5 -0.20 -6.65 -1.44
N ARG A 6 -1.34 -7.16 -0.96
CA ARG A 6 -1.40 -8.19 0.08
C ARG A 6 -0.67 -9.46 -0.37
N ASN A 7 -0.93 -9.93 -1.59
CA ASN A 7 -0.29 -11.13 -2.13
C ASN A 7 1.24 -10.98 -2.24
N GLN A 8 1.73 -9.80 -2.65
CA GLN A 8 3.17 -9.52 -2.72
C GLN A 8 3.82 -9.47 -1.34
N LEU A 9 3.17 -8.85 -0.35
CA LEU A 9 3.66 -8.84 1.03
C LEU A 9 3.73 -10.26 1.61
N THR A 10 2.69 -11.09 1.41
CA THR A 10 2.70 -12.48 1.88
C THR A 10 3.88 -13.27 1.32
N ARG A 11 4.21 -13.09 0.03
CA ARG A 11 5.39 -13.71 -0.59
C ARG A 11 6.69 -13.18 0.03
N ALA A 12 6.84 -11.86 0.14
CA ALA A 12 8.02 -11.25 0.72
C ALA A 12 8.28 -11.67 2.18
N PHE A 13 7.23 -11.83 2.98
CA PHE A 13 7.35 -12.38 4.35
C PHE A 13 7.76 -13.85 4.35
N ARG A 14 7.20 -14.67 3.45
CA ARG A 14 7.58 -16.09 3.31
C ARG A 14 9.05 -16.24 2.93
N ASP A 15 9.53 -15.41 2.02
CA ASP A 15 10.90 -15.43 1.49
C ASP A 15 11.88 -14.65 2.39
N LYS A 16 11.38 -14.03 3.48
CA LYS A 16 12.14 -13.16 4.40
C LYS A 16 12.85 -11.98 3.68
N ASP A 17 12.29 -11.52 2.57
CA ASP A 17 12.81 -10.38 1.82
C ASP A 17 12.43 -9.06 2.51
N LYS A 18 13.29 -8.65 3.43
CA LYS A 18 13.15 -7.39 4.19
C LYS A 18 13.07 -6.17 3.29
N ARG A 19 13.77 -6.16 2.15
CA ARG A 19 13.81 -5.00 1.25
C ARG A 19 12.46 -4.82 0.57
N SER A 20 11.89 -5.92 0.07
CA SER A 20 10.55 -5.91 -0.52
C SER A 20 9.48 -5.56 0.51
N ILE A 21 9.55 -6.07 1.74
CA ILE A 21 8.60 -5.72 2.81
C ILE A 21 8.58 -4.20 3.07
N VAL A 22 9.75 -3.57 3.22
CA VAL A 22 9.83 -2.11 3.47
C VAL A 22 9.30 -1.32 2.28
N MET A 23 9.65 -1.72 1.06
CA MET A 23 9.20 -1.04 -0.16
C MET A 23 7.68 -1.15 -0.36
N LEU A 24 7.12 -2.35 -0.21
CA LEU A 24 5.67 -2.59 -0.34
C LEU A 24 4.87 -1.86 0.74
N ASN A 25 5.37 -1.78 1.98
CA ASN A 25 4.75 -0.97 3.02
C ASN A 25 4.76 0.53 2.68
N ARG A 26 5.86 1.07 2.14
CA ARG A 26 5.90 2.47 1.68
C ARG A 26 4.88 2.74 0.58
N VAL A 27 4.74 1.82 -0.37
CA VAL A 27 3.73 1.91 -1.44
C VAL A 27 2.32 1.93 -0.85
N PHE A 28 2.04 1.07 0.14
CA PHE A 28 0.73 1.05 0.80
C PHE A 28 0.38 2.39 1.45
N TYR A 29 1.32 2.99 2.19
CA TYR A 29 1.09 4.28 2.84
C TYR A 29 0.88 5.41 1.84
N LYS A 30 1.62 5.40 0.72
CA LYS A 30 1.41 6.37 -0.37
C LYS A 30 0.03 6.21 -1.00
N TYR A 31 -0.39 4.98 -1.27
CA TYR A 31 -1.72 4.67 -1.79
C TYR A 31 -2.84 5.13 -0.84
N GLN A 32 -2.73 4.85 0.45
CA GLN A 32 -3.70 5.32 1.45
C GLN A 32 -3.74 6.84 1.59
N HIS A 33 -2.61 7.52 1.40
CA HIS A 33 -2.56 8.97 1.44
C HIS A 33 -3.33 9.55 0.25
N ASN A 34 -3.08 9.04 -0.96
CA ASN A 34 -3.77 9.49 -2.17
C ASN A 34 -5.28 9.26 -2.10
N LEU A 35 -5.73 8.07 -1.66
CA LEU A 35 -7.17 7.80 -1.50
C LEU A 35 -7.85 8.82 -0.58
N ARG A 36 -7.22 9.19 0.53
CA ARG A 36 -7.80 10.19 1.45
C ARG A 36 -7.83 11.59 0.86
N GLN A 37 -6.89 11.92 -0.03
CA GLN A 37 -6.89 13.21 -0.73
C GLN A 37 -7.98 13.24 -1.80
N GLU A 38 -8.22 12.11 -2.48
CA GLU A 38 -9.31 11.96 -3.44
C GLU A 38 -10.68 12.07 -2.74
N GLU A 39 -10.90 11.35 -1.64
CA GLU A 39 -12.12 11.44 -0.83
C GLU A 39 -12.37 12.88 -0.32
N ALA A 40 -11.33 13.56 0.19
CA ALA A 40 -11.45 14.94 0.66
C ALA A 40 -11.70 15.96 -0.46
N ALA A 41 -11.25 15.68 -1.68
CA ALA A 41 -11.52 16.53 -2.84
C ALA A 41 -12.95 16.36 -3.35
N GLU A 42 -13.48 15.13 -3.34
CA GLU A 42 -14.88 14.84 -3.71
C GLU A 42 -15.88 15.42 -2.70
N GLU A 43 -15.55 15.48 -1.40
CA GLU A 43 -16.43 16.11 -0.39
C GLU A 43 -16.47 17.65 -0.45
N ALA A 44 -15.50 18.28 -1.14
CA ALA A 44 -15.38 19.72 -1.26
C ALA A 44 -16.04 20.31 -2.52
N GLU A 45 -16.50 19.46 -3.45
CA GLU A 45 -17.16 19.79 -4.72
C GLU A 45 -18.69 19.69 -4.61
#